data_AF-A0A0F7CL00-F1
#
_entry.id   AF-A0A0F7CL00-F1
#
_cell.length_a   1.000
_cell.length_b   1.000
_cell.length_c   1.000
_cell.angle_alpha   90.00
_cell.angle_beta   90.00
_cell.angle_gamma   90.00
#
_symmetry.space_group_name_H-M   'P 1'
#
loop_
_entity.id
_entity.type
_entity.pdbx_description
1 polymer ?
#
loop_
_entity_poly.entity_id
_entity_poly.type
_entity_poly.pdbx_seq_one_letter_code
_entity_poly.pdbx_strand_id
1 'polypeptide(L)'
;MQEDYSVILRKPRVEKELEDFEEWFKRYGEYILTYEESKLVVRVAWVARIMLDEGYAAFPGHEKEVKTFVANFLSQRLASLGVDTLLVSKGELHGTRDDVVEVVTRIFPNVQQMERPSLPRIIKEDEFSRRGAQEFHRVQIAYEFSRIRPLIALATTILLASLMIILLSH
;
A
#
# COMPACT_ATOMS: atom_id res chain seq x y z
N MET A 1 -44.24 -4.03 -4.88
CA MET A 1 -43.66 -3.96 -3.52
C MET A 1 -42.20 -3.66 -3.70
N GLN A 2 -41.70 -2.57 -3.11
CA GLN A 2 -40.28 -2.26 -3.14
C GLN A 2 -39.67 -2.96 -1.92
N GLU A 3 -38.77 -3.92 -2.16
CA GLU A 3 -38.11 -4.64 -1.06
C GLU A 3 -37.17 -3.71 -0.30
N ASP A 4 -37.21 -3.78 1.02
CA ASP A 4 -36.32 -3.01 1.89
C ASP A 4 -35.00 -3.75 2.09
N TYR A 5 -34.05 -3.50 1.20
CA TYR A 5 -32.69 -4.06 1.30
C TYR A 5 -31.87 -3.49 2.46
N SER A 6 -32.36 -2.48 3.20
CA SER A 6 -31.66 -1.93 4.37
C SER A 6 -31.52 -2.95 5.51
N VAL A 7 -32.29 -4.04 5.49
CA VAL A 7 -32.15 -5.18 6.41
C VAL A 7 -30.73 -5.79 6.36
N ILE A 8 -30.05 -5.72 5.20
CA ILE A 8 -28.65 -6.17 5.06
C ILE A 8 -27.74 -5.42 6.03
N LEU A 9 -27.96 -4.12 6.20
CA LEU A 9 -27.14 -3.25 7.04
C LEU A 9 -27.27 -3.56 8.54
N ARG A 10 -28.39 -4.19 8.94
CA ARG A 10 -28.68 -4.55 10.34
C ARG A 10 -28.14 -5.94 10.70
N LYS A 11 -27.44 -6.61 9.78
CA LYS A 11 -26.79 -7.90 10.06
C LYS A 11 -25.56 -7.63 10.93
N PRO A 12 -25.39 -8.29 12.10
CA PRO A 12 -24.30 -8.00 13.02
C PRO A 12 -22.90 -8.05 12.37
N ARG A 13 -22.73 -8.95 11.40
CA ARG A 13 -21.48 -9.10 10.64
C ARG A 13 -21.23 -7.89 9.73
N VAL A 14 -22.26 -7.37 9.07
CA VAL A 14 -22.15 -6.20 8.18
C VAL A 14 -21.91 -4.94 9.00
N GLU A 15 -22.69 -4.75 10.06
CA GLU A 15 -22.58 -3.60 10.96
C GLU A 15 -21.16 -3.47 11.53
N LYS A 16 -20.63 -4.55 12.08
CA LYS A 16 -19.25 -4.59 12.60
C LYS A 16 -18.21 -4.26 11.53
N GLU A 17 -18.32 -4.83 10.33
CA GLU A 17 -17.33 -4.60 9.27
C GLU A 17 -17.39 -3.17 8.71
N LEU A 18 -18.58 -2.55 8.71
CA LEU A 18 -18.73 -1.13 8.37
C LEU A 18 -18.10 -0.24 9.45
N GLU A 19 -18.33 -0.52 10.73
CA GLU A 19 -17.68 0.20 11.83
C GLU A 19 -16.16 0.08 11.78
N ASP A 20 -15.64 -1.15 11.61
CA ASP A 20 -14.21 -1.44 11.51
C ASP A 20 -13.59 -0.73 10.29
N PHE A 21 -14.30 -0.70 9.15
CA PHE A 21 -13.88 0.03 7.95
C PHE A 21 -13.79 1.53 8.21
N GLU A 22 -14.79 2.12 8.87
CA GLU A 22 -14.82 3.54 9.16
C GLU A 22 -13.75 3.97 10.16
N GLU A 23 -13.53 3.20 11.22
CA GLU A 23 -12.46 3.49 12.17
C GLU A 23 -11.09 3.43 11.49
N TRP A 24 -10.87 2.39 10.68
CA TRP A 24 -9.67 2.26 9.87
C TRP A 24 -9.48 3.45 8.92
N PHE A 25 -10.54 3.85 8.21
CA PHE A 25 -10.47 4.95 7.27
C PHE A 25 -10.27 6.30 7.97
N LYS A 26 -10.91 6.53 9.13
CA LYS A 26 -10.67 7.74 9.93
C LYS A 26 -9.24 7.84 10.42
N ARG A 27 -8.61 6.70 10.75
CA ARG A 27 -7.22 6.67 11.25
C ARG A 27 -6.17 6.81 10.15
N TYR A 28 -6.41 6.26 8.97
CA TYR A 28 -5.39 6.13 7.92
C TYR A 28 -5.78 6.74 6.57
N GLY A 29 -6.99 7.27 6.42
CA GLY A 29 -7.59 7.63 5.13
C GLY A 29 -6.78 8.63 4.32
N GLU A 30 -6.23 9.66 4.96
CA GLU A 30 -5.38 10.67 4.27
C GLU A 30 -4.14 10.03 3.64
N TYR A 31 -3.46 9.15 4.40
CA TYR A 31 -2.30 8.42 3.90
C TYR A 31 -2.68 7.44 2.78
N ILE A 32 -3.78 6.70 2.96
CA ILE A 32 -4.26 5.71 1.98
C ILE A 32 -4.60 6.39 0.65
N LEU A 33 -5.35 7.50 0.69
CA LEU A 33 -5.72 8.22 -0.53
C LEU A 33 -4.51 8.83 -1.25
N THR A 34 -3.46 9.19 -0.51
CA THR A 34 -2.26 9.81 -1.08
C THR A 34 -1.28 8.79 -1.68
N TYR A 35 -1.10 7.64 -1.02
CA TYR A 35 0.01 6.73 -1.32
C TYR A 35 -0.44 5.30 -1.68
N GLU A 36 -1.61 4.86 -1.22
CA GLU A 36 -2.01 3.45 -1.22
C GLU A 36 -3.48 3.23 -1.61
N GLU A 37 -3.95 3.92 -2.66
CA GLU A 37 -5.32 3.79 -3.20
C GLU A 37 -5.79 2.34 -3.35
N SER A 38 -4.89 1.43 -3.77
CA SER A 38 -5.21 0.02 -3.94
C SER A 38 -5.68 -0.66 -2.66
N LYS A 39 -5.19 -0.25 -1.48
CA LYS A 39 -5.64 -0.78 -0.19
C LYS A 39 -7.07 -0.36 0.13
N LEU A 40 -7.48 0.85 -0.27
CA LEU A 40 -8.88 1.28 -0.16
C LEU A 40 -9.77 0.36 -0.99
N VAL A 41 -9.43 0.14 -2.26
CA VAL A 41 -10.20 -0.73 -3.16
C VAL A 41 -10.33 -2.14 -2.61
N VAL A 42 -9.22 -2.73 -2.12
CA VAL A 42 -9.22 -4.08 -1.52
C VAL A 42 -10.12 -4.14 -0.29
N ARG A 43 -10.06 -3.13 0.59
CA ARG A 43 -10.89 -3.10 1.80
C ARG A 43 -12.36 -2.93 1.46
N VAL A 44 -12.70 -2.10 0.47
CA VAL A 44 -14.08 -1.95 -0.01
C VAL A 44 -14.58 -3.24 -0.67
N ALA A 45 -13.74 -3.95 -1.44
CA ALA A 45 -14.08 -5.25 -2.01
C ALA A 45 -14.41 -6.28 -0.92
N TRP A 46 -13.67 -6.27 0.19
CA TRP A 46 -13.94 -7.12 1.35
C TRP A 46 -15.30 -6.81 1.97
N VAL A 47 -15.60 -5.54 2.25
CA VAL A 47 -16.89 -5.12 2.81
C VAL A 47 -18.04 -5.48 1.85
N ALA A 48 -17.87 -5.20 0.55
CA ALA A 48 -18.84 -5.55 -0.47
C ALA A 48 -19.14 -7.05 -0.49
N ARG A 49 -18.12 -7.90 -0.41
CA ARG A 49 -18.30 -9.35 -0.34
C ARG A 49 -19.18 -9.76 0.84
N ILE A 50 -18.92 -9.22 2.03
CA ILE A 50 -19.69 -9.56 3.24
C ILE A 50 -21.14 -9.11 3.09
N MET A 51 -21.36 -7.91 2.57
CA MET A 51 -22.71 -7.41 2.31
C MET A 51 -23.47 -8.24 1.26
N LEU A 52 -22.78 -8.71 0.21
CA LEU A 52 -23.36 -9.58 -0.80
C LEU A 52 -23.70 -10.95 -0.23
N ASP A 53 -22.81 -11.55 0.56
CA ASP A 53 -23.03 -12.86 1.20
C ASP A 53 -24.28 -12.82 2.09
N GLU A 54 -24.41 -11.79 2.94
CA GLU A 54 -25.59 -11.61 3.79
C GLU A 54 -26.84 -11.21 2.98
N GLY A 55 -26.68 -10.42 1.92
CA GLY A 55 -27.75 -10.00 1.04
C GLY A 55 -28.36 -11.15 0.25
N TYR A 56 -27.54 -12.03 -0.31
CA TYR A 56 -28.01 -13.20 -1.05
C TYR A 56 -28.67 -14.24 -0.13
N ALA A 57 -28.19 -14.36 1.12
CA ALA A 57 -28.84 -15.20 2.12
C ALA A 57 -30.23 -14.65 2.53
N ALA A 58 -30.38 -13.32 2.61
CA ALA A 58 -31.63 -12.68 3.01
C ALA A 58 -32.65 -12.54 1.85
N PHE A 59 -32.17 -12.40 0.61
CA PHE A 59 -32.99 -12.12 -0.57
C PHE A 59 -32.61 -13.07 -1.74
N PRO A 60 -32.90 -14.38 -1.62
CA PRO A 60 -32.60 -15.34 -2.68
C PRO A 60 -33.38 -15.00 -3.96
N GLY A 61 -32.71 -14.96 -5.11
CA GLY A 61 -33.31 -14.62 -6.42
C GLY A 61 -33.36 -13.12 -6.75
N HIS A 62 -32.82 -12.27 -5.87
CA HIS A 62 -32.73 -10.81 -6.04
C HIS A 62 -31.28 -10.32 -6.14
N GLU A 63 -30.39 -11.15 -6.70
CA GLU A 63 -28.94 -10.91 -6.67
C GLU A 63 -28.55 -9.59 -7.37
N LYS A 64 -29.30 -9.19 -8.41
CA LYS A 64 -29.04 -7.98 -9.18
C LYS A 64 -29.40 -6.72 -8.40
N GLU A 65 -30.52 -6.74 -7.71
CA GLU A 65 -31.02 -5.67 -6.85
C GLU A 65 -30.10 -5.51 -5.64
N VAL A 66 -29.71 -6.62 -5.02
CA VAL A 66 -28.74 -6.65 -3.91
C VAL A 66 -27.41 -6.05 -4.35
N LYS A 67 -26.84 -6.44 -5.50
CA LYS A 67 -25.60 -5.84 -6.02
C LYS A 67 -25.72 -4.33 -6.21
N THR A 68 -26.85 -3.89 -6.76
CA THR A 68 -27.11 -2.46 -7.02
C THR A 68 -27.24 -1.68 -5.72
N PHE A 69 -27.95 -2.24 -4.74
CA PHE A 69 -28.05 -1.67 -3.40
C PHE A 69 -26.69 -1.55 -2.73
N VAL A 70 -25.90 -2.63 -2.71
CA VAL A 70 -24.56 -2.63 -2.08
C VAL A 70 -23.63 -1.61 -2.74
N ALA A 71 -23.59 -1.56 -4.07
CA ALA A 71 -22.78 -0.59 -4.81
C ALA A 71 -23.18 0.86 -4.47
N ASN A 72 -24.48 1.16 -4.47
CA ASN A 72 -24.98 2.50 -4.17
C ASN A 72 -24.70 2.90 -2.72
N PHE A 73 -24.96 1.99 -1.77
CA PHE A 73 -24.72 2.24 -0.35
C PHE A 73 -23.24 2.52 -0.07
N LEU A 74 -22.33 1.67 -0.57
CA LEU A 74 -20.90 1.85 -0.36
C LEU A 74 -20.38 3.12 -1.03
N SER A 75 -20.87 3.46 -2.23
CA SER A 75 -20.53 4.72 -2.91
C SER A 75 -20.96 5.94 -2.08
N GLN A 76 -22.18 5.93 -1.54
CA GLN A 76 -22.66 7.00 -0.66
C GLN A 76 -21.86 7.08 0.64
N ARG A 77 -21.48 5.92 1.20
CA ARG A 77 -20.69 5.88 2.44
C ARG A 77 -19.30 6.45 2.21
N LEU A 78 -18.63 6.07 1.12
CA LEU A 78 -17.33 6.61 0.72
C LEU A 78 -17.40 8.12 0.48
N ALA A 79 -18.42 8.61 -0.21
CA ALA A 79 -18.64 10.04 -0.40
C ALA A 79 -18.81 10.78 0.94
N SER A 80 -19.54 10.19 1.91
CA SER A 80 -19.69 10.77 3.25
C SER A 80 -18.39 10.82 4.06
N LEU A 81 -17.41 9.99 3.69
CA LEU A 81 -16.05 9.99 4.24
C LEU A 81 -15.09 10.90 3.47
N GLY A 82 -15.58 11.63 2.46
CA GLY A 82 -14.77 12.53 1.64
C GLY A 82 -13.97 11.85 0.54
N VAL A 83 -14.28 10.60 0.20
CA VAL A 83 -13.63 9.89 -0.91
C VAL A 83 -14.31 10.24 -2.22
N ASP A 84 -13.55 10.82 -3.15
CA ASP A 84 -13.96 10.93 -4.54
C ASP A 84 -13.61 9.62 -5.27
N THR A 85 -14.62 8.78 -5.51
CA THR A 85 -14.42 7.46 -6.12
C THR A 85 -14.00 7.53 -7.59
N LEU A 86 -14.16 8.68 -8.26
CA LEU A 86 -13.70 8.89 -9.62
C LEU A 86 -12.20 9.13 -9.69
N LEU A 87 -11.59 9.62 -8.61
CA LEU A 87 -10.14 9.86 -8.57
C LEU A 87 -9.33 8.60 -8.24
N VAL A 88 -9.98 7.58 -7.67
CA VAL A 88 -9.33 6.30 -7.35
C VAL A 88 -9.13 5.51 -8.64
N SER A 89 -7.86 5.21 -8.94
CA SER A 89 -7.47 4.59 -10.22
C SER A 89 -6.72 3.26 -10.06
N LYS A 90 -6.19 2.98 -8.86
CA LYS A 90 -5.41 1.77 -8.60
C LYS A 90 -6.19 0.78 -7.74
N GLY A 91 -6.27 -0.47 -8.17
CA GLY A 91 -6.89 -1.56 -7.38
C GLY A 91 -6.22 -2.91 -7.58
N GLU A 92 -6.21 -3.75 -6.53
CA GLU A 92 -5.75 -5.14 -6.60
C GLU A 92 -6.96 -6.08 -6.45
N LEU A 93 -7.63 -6.37 -7.56
CA LEU A 93 -8.85 -7.20 -7.58
C LEU A 93 -8.61 -8.66 -7.99
N HIS A 94 -7.34 -9.06 -8.17
CA HIS A 94 -7.02 -10.42 -8.60
C HIS A 94 -7.49 -11.47 -7.58
N GLY A 95 -8.12 -12.55 -8.05
CA GLY A 95 -8.67 -13.62 -7.21
C GLY A 95 -9.94 -13.24 -6.44
N THR A 96 -10.51 -12.06 -6.70
CA THR A 96 -11.80 -11.64 -6.14
C THR A 96 -12.94 -12.30 -6.92
N ARG A 97 -14.08 -12.57 -6.25
CA ARG A 97 -15.29 -13.15 -6.86
C ARG A 97 -15.90 -12.17 -7.88
N ASP A 98 -16.41 -12.67 -9.00
CA ASP A 98 -16.87 -11.84 -10.14
C ASP A 98 -17.96 -10.83 -9.77
N ASP A 99 -18.89 -11.20 -8.91
CA ASP A 99 -19.96 -10.33 -8.40
C ASP A 99 -19.42 -9.17 -7.55
N VAL A 100 -18.37 -9.41 -6.76
CA VAL A 100 -17.68 -8.39 -5.99
C VAL A 100 -16.91 -7.48 -6.93
N VAL A 101 -16.24 -8.02 -7.95
CA VAL A 101 -15.56 -7.21 -8.99
C VAL A 101 -16.58 -6.31 -9.69
N GLU A 102 -17.75 -6.83 -10.05
CA GLU A 102 -18.83 -6.05 -10.66
C GLU A 102 -19.31 -4.91 -9.74
N VAL A 103 -19.49 -5.17 -8.44
CA VAL A 103 -19.87 -4.13 -7.48
C VAL A 103 -18.77 -3.08 -7.31
N VAL A 104 -17.52 -3.51 -7.17
CA VAL A 104 -16.38 -2.61 -6.92
C VAL A 104 -16.09 -1.74 -8.14
N THR A 105 -16.19 -2.29 -9.35
CA THR A 105 -16.01 -1.52 -10.59
C THR A 105 -17.14 -0.52 -10.84
N ARG A 106 -18.34 -0.75 -10.29
CA ARG A 106 -19.40 0.28 -10.26
C ARG A 106 -19.10 1.41 -9.28
N ILE A 107 -18.50 1.10 -8.13
CA ILE A 107 -18.10 2.09 -7.12
C ILE A 107 -16.93 2.93 -7.62
N PHE A 108 -15.92 2.27 -8.19
CA PHE A 108 -14.69 2.87 -8.70
C PHE A 108 -14.53 2.60 -10.21
N PRO A 109 -15.18 3.41 -11.07
CA PRO A 109 -15.21 3.13 -12.52
C PRO A 109 -13.85 3.27 -13.20
N ASN A 110 -12.91 4.01 -12.61
CA ASN A 110 -11.58 4.25 -13.17
C ASN A 110 -10.51 3.29 -12.63
N VAL A 111 -10.88 2.35 -11.76
CA VAL A 111 -9.91 1.40 -11.20
C VAL A 111 -9.40 0.47 -12.29
N GLN A 112 -8.10 0.53 -12.50
CA GLN A 112 -7.37 -0.44 -13.29
C GLN A 112 -6.72 -1.45 -12.34
N GLN A 113 -6.74 -2.72 -12.75
CA GLN A 113 -6.03 -3.76 -12.03
C GLN A 113 -4.54 -3.44 -12.07
N MET A 114 -3.93 -3.21 -10.91
CA MET A 114 -2.49 -3.13 -10.84
C MET A 114 -1.93 -4.52 -11.16
N GLU A 115 -1.20 -4.64 -12.26
CA GLU A 115 -0.38 -5.81 -12.50
C GLU A 115 0.61 -5.91 -11.34
N ARG A 116 0.51 -6.99 -10.56
CA ARG A 116 1.61 -7.39 -9.69
C ARG A 116 2.83 -7.53 -10.59
N PRO A 117 3.94 -6.81 -10.34
CA PRO A 117 5.16 -7.04 -11.09
C PRO A 117 5.49 -8.52 -10.94
N SER A 118 5.56 -9.23 -12.07
CA SER A 118 5.87 -10.65 -12.04
C SER A 118 7.25 -10.83 -11.39
N LEU A 119 7.45 -11.90 -10.60
CA LEU A 119 8.75 -12.20 -9.98
C LEU A 119 9.93 -12.04 -10.96
N PRO A 120 9.83 -12.44 -12.25
CA PRO A 120 10.89 -12.19 -13.24
C PRO A 120 11.18 -10.72 -13.52
N ARG A 121 10.17 -9.83 -13.43
CA ARG A 121 10.32 -8.38 -13.62
C ARG A 121 11.02 -7.73 -12.43
N ILE A 122 10.66 -8.13 -11.20
CA ILE A 122 11.33 -7.69 -9.97
C ILE A 122 12.79 -8.14 -9.97
N ILE A 123 13.07 -9.40 -10.31
CA ILE A 123 14.44 -9.93 -10.39
C ILE A 123 15.26 -9.17 -11.44
N LYS A 124 14.67 -8.84 -12.60
CA LYS A 124 15.34 -8.01 -13.62
C LYS A 124 15.60 -6.59 -13.14
N GLU A 125 14.63 -5.93 -12.51
CA GLU A 125 14.79 -4.57 -11.97
C GLU A 125 15.82 -4.52 -10.82
N ASP A 126 15.89 -5.56 -9.97
CA ASP A 126 16.93 -5.74 -8.95
C ASP A 126 18.31 -5.99 -9.58
N GLU A 127 18.41 -6.79 -10.64
CA GLU A 127 19.67 -6.99 -11.37
C GLU A 127 20.15 -5.70 -12.04
N PHE A 128 19.24 -4.92 -12.64
CA PHE A 128 19.57 -3.63 -13.25
C PHE A 128 19.98 -2.59 -12.19
N SER A 129 19.28 -2.54 -11.06
CA SER A 129 19.61 -1.64 -9.93
C SER A 129 20.93 -2.01 -9.26
N ARG A 130 21.23 -3.31 -9.12
CA ARG A 130 22.53 -3.79 -8.63
C ARG A 130 23.68 -3.50 -9.60
N ARG A 131 23.45 -3.56 -10.91
CA ARG A 131 24.46 -3.17 -11.91
C ARG A 131 24.76 -1.67 -11.89
N GLY A 132 23.74 -0.83 -11.76
CA GLY A 132 23.93 0.62 -11.57
C GLY A 132 24.64 0.96 -10.25
N ALA A 133 24.24 0.33 -9.13
CA ALA A 133 24.87 0.54 -7.83
C ALA A 133 26.34 0.05 -7.78
N GLN A 134 26.70 -0.97 -8.55
CA GLN A 134 28.09 -1.44 -8.66
C GLN A 134 29.00 -0.46 -9.40
N GLU A 135 28.49 0.30 -10.38
CA GLU A 135 29.25 1.38 -11.02
C GLU A 135 29.46 2.56 -10.07
N PHE A 136 28.45 2.97 -9.29
CA PHE A 136 28.60 4.04 -8.30
C PHE A 136 29.51 3.66 -7.12
N HIS A 137 29.51 2.40 -6.68
CA HIS A 137 30.42 1.93 -5.62
C HIS A 137 31.89 1.92 -6.07
N ARG A 138 32.19 1.58 -7.33
CA ARG A 138 33.58 1.68 -7.83
C ARG A 138 34.09 3.12 -7.88
N VAL A 139 33.22 4.08 -8.20
CA VAL A 139 33.61 5.51 -8.25
C VAL A 139 33.79 6.08 -6.83
N GLN A 140 32.97 5.70 -5.84
CA GLN A 140 33.09 6.22 -4.47
C GLN A 140 34.28 5.62 -3.68
N ILE A 141 34.65 4.35 -3.88
CA ILE A 141 35.80 3.75 -3.17
C ILE A 141 37.13 4.40 -3.58
N ALA A 142 37.24 4.89 -4.82
CA ALA A 142 38.43 5.61 -5.27
C ALA A 142 38.61 6.98 -4.58
N TYR A 143 37.52 7.59 -4.10
CA TYR A 143 37.55 8.92 -3.47
C TYR A 143 37.79 8.88 -1.96
N GLU A 144 37.40 7.81 -1.26
CA GLU A 144 37.63 7.71 0.19
C GLU A 144 39.07 7.30 0.58
N PHE A 145 39.79 6.59 -0.28
CA PHE A 145 41.18 6.19 0.02
C PHE A 145 42.18 7.37 -0.01
N SER A 146 41.79 8.54 -0.54
CA SER A 146 42.65 9.73 -0.54
C SER A 146 42.60 10.53 0.78
N ARG A 147 41.63 10.25 1.67
CA ARG A 147 41.39 11.03 2.90
C ARG A 147 42.05 10.46 4.16
N ILE A 148 42.50 9.20 4.13
CA ILE A 148 43.14 8.52 5.28
C ILE A 148 44.66 8.80 5.34
N ARG A 149 45.29 9.16 4.20
CA ARG A 149 46.72 9.51 4.13
C ARG A 149 47.16 10.60 5.11
N PRO A 150 46.46 11.74 5.29
CA PRO A 150 46.88 12.74 6.27
C PRO A 150 46.72 12.29 7.73
N LEU A 151 45.75 11.42 8.04
CA LEU A 151 45.55 10.89 9.40
C LEU A 151 46.67 9.92 9.80
N ILE A 152 47.09 9.05 8.87
CA ILE A 152 48.22 8.14 9.08
C ILE A 152 49.51 8.95 9.25
N ALA A 153 49.73 9.98 8.43
CA ALA A 153 50.88 10.87 8.57
C ALA A 153 50.90 11.55 9.96
N LEU A 154 49.78 12.11 10.41
CA LEU A 154 49.66 12.74 11.74
C LEU A 154 49.97 11.77 12.88
N ALA A 155 49.40 10.56 12.83
CA ALA A 155 49.65 9.52 13.83
C ALA A 155 51.15 9.15 13.89
N THR A 156 51.80 8.98 12.73
CA THR A 156 53.23 8.67 12.68
C THR A 156 54.10 9.80 13.21
N THR A 157 53.78 11.07 12.93
CA THR A 157 54.53 12.22 13.47
C THR A 157 54.40 12.37 14.97
N ILE A 158 53.20 12.13 15.54
CA ILE A 158 53.00 12.17 17.00
C ILE A 158 53.81 11.05 17.66
N LEU A 159 53.80 9.86 17.08
CA LEU A 159 54.50 8.70 17.63
C LEU A 159 56.03 8.92 17.60
N LEU A 160 56.58 9.42 16.49
CA LEU A 160 58.00 9.80 16.38
C LEU A 160 58.39 10.92 17.35
N ALA A 161 57.56 11.96 17.49
CA ALA A 161 57.81 13.04 18.44
C ALA A 161 57.82 12.53 19.88
N SER A 162 56.89 11.65 20.24
CA SER A 162 56.84 11.05 21.57
C SER A 162 58.08 10.18 21.87
N LEU A 163 58.54 9.40 20.89
CA LEU A 163 59.74 8.58 21.01
C LEU A 163 60.99 9.45 21.20
N MET A 164 61.09 10.55 20.45
CA MET A 164 62.18 11.52 20.57
C MET A 164 62.23 12.17 21.95
N ILE A 165 61.07 12.58 22.50
CA ILE A 165 61.00 13.19 23.85
C ILE A 165 61.47 12.19 24.92
N ILE A 166 61.08 10.92 24.80
CA ILE A 166 61.50 9.87 25.74
C ILE A 166 63.02 9.62 25.64
N LEU A 167 63.58 9.60 24.43
CA LEU A 167 65.02 9.42 24.19
C LEU A 167 65.87 10.62 24.63
N LEU A 168 65.32 11.84 24.64
CA LEU A 168 66.00 13.06 25.11
C LEU A 168 65.85 13.32 26.62
N SER A 169 64.90 12.64 27.28
CA SER A 169 64.65 12.78 28.73
C SER A 169 65.40 11.74 29.58
N HIS A 170 66.28 10.94 28.97
CA HIS A 170 67.11 9.92 29.58
C HIS A 170 68.58 10.10 29.20
#